data_AF-A0A1G3L2Y7-F1
#
_entry.id   AF-A0A1G3L2Y7-F1
#
_cell.length_a   1.000
_cell.length_b   1.000
_cell.length_c   1.000
_cell.angle_alpha   90.00
_cell.angle_beta   90.00
_cell.angle_gamma   90.00
#
_symmetry.space_group_name_H-M   'P 1'
#
loop_
_entity.id
_entity.type
_entity.pdbx_description
1 polymer ?
#
loop_
_entity_poly.entity_id
_entity_poly.type
_entity_poly.pdbx_seq_one_letter_code
_entity_poly.pdbx_strand_id
1 'polypeptide(L)'
;MPNPWAPDYRAFRSEFEKYSVSENTTLVGHSCGCAFLVRWLGDSKQRIKKLILVAPWKIPDSGDEGKKQFYEYPIDESIKDRVQEIVMFTAGVKRSYH
;
A
#
# COMPACT_ATOMS: atom_id res chain seq x y z
N MET A 1 10.82 4.69 -4.36
CA MET A 1 9.66 5.44 -4.87
C MET A 1 10.04 6.91 -5.02
N PRO A 2 9.63 7.59 -6.11
CA PRO A 2 9.94 9.00 -6.33
C PRO A 2 9.23 9.90 -5.31
N ASN A 3 9.87 10.99 -4.86
CA ASN A 3 9.26 11.98 -3.95
C ASN A 3 8.48 11.38 -2.75
N PRO A 4 9.10 10.59 -1.86
CA PRO A 4 8.38 9.87 -0.81
C PRO A 4 7.68 10.76 0.23
N TRP A 5 8.09 12.03 0.33
CA TRP A 5 7.47 13.09 1.14
C TRP A 5 6.21 13.71 0.50
N ALA A 6 6.01 13.51 -0.81
CA ALA A 6 4.86 13.99 -1.58
C ALA A 6 4.35 12.84 -2.47
N PRO A 7 3.69 11.82 -1.88
CA PRO A 7 3.33 10.61 -2.59
C PRO A 7 2.30 10.89 -3.69
N ASP A 8 2.67 10.56 -4.94
CA ASP A 8 1.78 10.56 -6.10
C ASP A 8 1.60 9.13 -6.62
N TYR A 9 0.35 8.68 -6.71
CA TYR A 9 0.04 7.31 -7.07
C TYR A 9 0.52 6.95 -8.49
N ARG A 10 0.36 7.87 -9.46
CA ARG A 10 0.71 7.62 -10.86
C ARG A 10 2.22 7.53 -11.03
N ALA A 11 2.98 8.41 -10.37
CA ALA A 11 4.43 8.38 -10.36
C ALA A 11 4.97 7.10 -9.70
N PHE A 12 4.39 6.69 -8.55
CA PHE A 12 4.79 5.45 -7.89
C PHE A 12 4.49 4.24 -8.77
N ARG A 13 3.30 4.19 -9.36
CA ARG A 13 2.88 3.11 -10.26
C ARG A 13 3.81 2.99 -11.46
N SER A 14 4.09 4.11 -12.15
CA SER A 14 4.97 4.14 -13.32
C SER A 14 6.40 3.68 -12.99
N GLU A 15 6.92 4.03 -11.81
CA GLU A 15 8.22 3.55 -11.37
C GLU A 15 8.20 2.06 -10.99
N PHE A 16 7.14 1.63 -10.30
CA PHE A 16 7.00 0.27 -9.79
C PHE A 16 6.75 -0.78 -10.89
N GLU A 17 5.98 -0.44 -11.92
CA GLU A 17 5.65 -1.35 -13.02
C GLU A 17 6.84 -1.65 -13.96
N LYS A 18 7.99 -1.01 -13.75
CA LYS A 18 9.26 -1.38 -14.41
C LYS A 18 9.78 -2.73 -13.93
N TYR A 19 9.35 -3.20 -12.76
CA TYR A 19 9.76 -4.47 -12.17
C TYR A 19 8.73 -5.56 -12.45
N SER A 20 9.19 -6.77 -12.74
CA SER A 20 8.31 -7.92 -12.94
C SER A 20 7.76 -8.41 -11.61
N VAL A 21 6.44 -8.44 -11.49
CA VAL A 21 5.71 -8.99 -10.35
C VAL A 21 4.97 -10.24 -10.81
N SER A 22 5.08 -11.33 -10.06
CA SER A 22 4.48 -12.63 -10.36
C SER A 22 3.96 -13.32 -9.11
N GLU A 23 3.33 -14.49 -9.28
CA GLU A 23 2.83 -15.31 -8.17
C GLU A 23 3.91 -15.76 -7.18
N ASN A 24 5.19 -15.68 -7.54
CA ASN A 24 6.32 -15.99 -6.66
C ASN A 24 6.87 -14.77 -5.91
N THR A 25 6.32 -13.58 -6.14
CA THR A 25 6.84 -12.31 -5.61
C THR A 25 6.38 -12.07 -4.18
N THR A 26 7.29 -11.55 -3.34
CA THR A 26 6.97 -10.98 -2.03
C THR A 26 7.06 -9.46 -2.13
N LEU A 27 5.98 -8.76 -1.79
CA LEU A 27 5.95 -7.30 -1.75
C LEU A 27 6.02 -6.83 -0.30
N VAL A 28 6.89 -5.86 -0.03
CA VAL A 28 7.06 -5.27 1.30
C VAL A 28 6.77 -3.77 1.22
N GLY A 29 5.74 -3.33 1.92
CA GLY A 29 5.37 -1.93 2.08
C GLY A 29 5.77 -1.42 3.45
N HIS A 30 6.21 -0.16 3.51
CA HIS A 30 6.43 0.56 4.77
C HIS A 30 5.66 1.88 4.75
N SER A 31 4.93 2.21 5.83
CA SER A 31 4.19 3.48 5.96
C SER A 31 3.26 3.74 4.77
N CYS A 32 3.47 4.82 4.00
CA CYS A 32 2.68 5.15 2.81
C CYS A 32 2.82 4.11 1.68
N GLY A 33 3.94 3.39 1.65
CA GLY A 33 4.17 2.28 0.73
C GLY A 33 3.18 1.13 0.94
N CYS A 34 2.67 0.95 2.16
CA CYS A 34 1.59 -0.01 2.44
C CYS A 34 0.32 0.38 1.67
N ALA A 35 -0.09 1.65 1.76
CA ALA A 35 -1.26 2.14 1.05
C ALA A 35 -1.09 2.06 -0.48
N PHE A 36 0.11 2.32 -0.99
CA PHE A 36 0.41 2.14 -2.42
C PHE A 36 0.21 0.69 -2.87
N LEU A 37 0.81 -0.28 -2.18
CA LEU A 37 0.77 -1.69 -2.60
C LEU A 37 -0.64 -2.27 -2.53
N VAL A 38 -1.41 -1.95 -1.49
CA VAL A 38 -2.81 -2.38 -1.36
C VAL A 38 -3.64 -1.82 -2.52
N ARG A 39 -3.50 -0.53 -2.84
CA ARG A 39 -4.18 0.08 -3.99
C ARG A 39 -3.76 -0.57 -5.31
N TRP A 40 -2.45 -0.69 -5.54
CA TRP A 40 -1.92 -1.23 -6.78
C TRP A 40 -2.35 -2.69 -7.02
N LEU A 41 -2.41 -3.53 -5.98
CA LEU A 41 -2.94 -4.90 -6.08
C LEU A 41 -4.45 -4.93 -6.36
N GLY A 42 -5.19 -3.95 -5.85
CA GLY A 42 -6.61 -3.76 -6.16
C GLY A 42 -6.85 -3.32 -7.60
N ASP A 43 -6.01 -2.42 -8.13
CA ASP A 43 -6.13 -1.88 -9.49
C ASP A 43 -5.62 -2.87 -10.56
N SER A 44 -4.45 -3.47 -10.34
CA SER A 44 -3.80 -4.38 -11.29
C SER A 44 -4.38 -5.79 -11.29
N LYS A 45 -5.05 -6.18 -10.20
CA LYS A 45 -5.49 -7.57 -9.93
C LYS A 45 -4.36 -8.59 -9.99
N GLN A 46 -3.10 -8.18 -9.80
CA GLN A 46 -1.95 -9.08 -9.84
C GLN A 46 -2.02 -10.11 -8.71
N ARG A 47 -1.55 -11.33 -8.99
CA ARG A 47 -1.39 -12.41 -8.02
C ARG A 47 0.04 -12.44 -7.51
N ILE A 48 0.22 -12.57 -6.20
CA ILE A 48 1.54 -12.58 -5.55
C ILE A 48 1.58 -13.62 -4.42
N LYS A 49 2.79 -14.01 -4.02
CA LYS A 49 3.00 -14.96 -2.93
C LYS A 49 2.66 -14.33 -1.59
N LYS A 50 3.26 -13.17 -1.30
CA LYS A 50 3.22 -12.59 0.05
C LYS A 50 3.18 -11.08 0.01
N LEU A 51 2.35 -10.48 0.86
CA LEU A 51 2.32 -9.05 1.14
C LEU A 51 2.72 -8.82 2.60
N ILE A 52 3.76 -8.01 2.82
CA ILE A 52 4.21 -7.61 4.14
C ILE A 52 3.97 -6.10 4.31
N LEU A 53 3.21 -5.73 5.33
CA LEU A 53 2.86 -4.34 5.64
C LEU A 53 3.54 -3.92 6.95
N VAL A 54 4.49 -3.01 6.88
CA VAL A 54 5.25 -2.52 8.06
C VAL A 54 4.80 -1.11 8.41
N ALA A 55 4.35 -0.90 9.66
CA ALA A 55 3.84 0.37 10.17
C ALA A 55 2.87 1.05 9.18
N PRO A 56 1.79 0.36 8.74
CA PRO A 56 0.91 0.88 7.70
C PRO A 56 0.25 2.20 8.13
N TRP A 57 0.26 3.19 7.22
CA TRP A 57 -0.36 4.49 7.41
C TRP A 57 -1.39 4.73 6.30
N LYS A 58 -2.64 5.04 6.66
CA LYS A 58 -3.75 5.26 5.70
C LYS A 58 -4.45 6.61 5.87
N ILE A 59 -4.19 7.37 6.94
CA ILE A 59 -4.98 8.57 7.25
C ILE A 59 -4.23 9.81 6.73
N PRO A 60 -4.77 10.58 5.77
CA PRO A 60 -4.15 11.83 5.36
C PRO A 60 -4.20 12.85 6.50
N ASP A 61 -3.16 13.67 6.65
CA ASP A 61 -3.25 14.89 7.47
C ASP A 61 -4.30 15.83 6.87
N SER A 62 -5.10 16.48 7.71
CA SER A 62 -6.18 17.37 7.27
C SER A 62 -5.64 18.51 6.38
N GLY A 63 -6.12 18.59 5.13
CA GLY A 63 -5.89 19.74 4.24
C GLY A 63 -5.05 19.48 2.98
N ASP A 64 -4.55 18.26 2.76
CA ASP A 64 -3.69 17.95 1.61
C ASP A 64 -4.43 17.13 0.54
N GLU A 65 -4.91 17.80 -0.52
CA GLU A 65 -5.68 17.19 -1.62
C GLU A 65 -4.88 16.11 -2.39
N GLY A 66 -3.56 16.25 -2.47
CA GLY A 66 -2.69 15.24 -3.09
C GLY A 66 -2.65 13.95 -2.26
N LYS A 67 -2.57 14.08 -0.93
CA LYS A 67 -2.68 12.93 -0.01
C LYS A 67 -4.06 12.30 -0.05
N LYS A 68 -5.15 13.07 -0.19
CA LYS A 68 -6.51 12.50 -0.33
C LYS A 68 -6.60 11.53 -1.50
N GLN A 69 -6.14 11.92 -2.68
CA GLN A 69 -6.18 11.03 -3.85
C GLN A 69 -5.32 9.77 -3.68
N PHE A 70 -4.25 9.82 -2.87
CA PHE A 70 -3.39 8.68 -2.59
C PHE A 70 -4.00 7.70 -1.57
N TYR A 71 -4.70 8.21 -0.55
CA TYR A 71 -5.21 7.42 0.59
C TYR A 71 -6.72 7.11 0.53
N GLU A 72 -7.52 7.96 -0.11
CA GLU A 72 -8.96 7.79 -0.32
C GLU A 72 -9.19 6.99 -1.60
N TYR A 73 -9.10 5.67 -1.48
CA TYR A 73 -9.48 4.73 -2.52
C TYR A 73 -10.27 3.56 -1.91
N PRO A 74 -11.23 2.99 -2.65
CA PRO A 74 -11.90 1.77 -2.21
C PRO A 74 -10.87 0.64 -2.17
N ILE A 75 -10.74 -0.02 -1.01
CA ILE A 75 -9.92 -1.23 -0.92
C ILE A 75 -10.67 -2.34 -1.63
N ASP A 76 -10.00 -3.03 -2.55
CA ASP A 76 -10.54 -4.23 -3.16
C ASP A 76 -10.46 -5.40 -2.16
N GLU A 77 -11.62 -5.79 -1.63
CA GLU A 77 -11.72 -6.88 -0.64
C GLU A 77 -11.30 -8.25 -1.20
N SER A 78 -11.31 -8.43 -2.54
CA SER A 78 -10.89 -9.67 -3.21
C SER A 78 -9.36 -9.84 -3.29
N ILE A 79 -8.58 -8.88 -2.77
CA ILE A 79 -7.10 -9.00 -2.70
C ILE A 79 -6.68 -10.27 -1.95
N LYS A 80 -7.43 -10.66 -0.91
CA LYS A 80 -7.18 -11.90 -0.13
C LYS A 80 -7.21 -13.18 -0.98
N ASP A 81 -7.89 -13.16 -2.14
CA ASP A 81 -7.99 -14.32 -3.04
C ASP A 81 -6.80 -14.42 -4.01
N ARG A 82 -5.97 -13.37 -4.06
CA ARG A 82 -4.83 -13.22 -4.98
C ARG A 82 -3.48 -13.10 -4.26
N VAL A 83 -3.49 -12.95 -2.94
CA VAL A 83 -2.31 -12.91 -2.09
C VAL A 83 -2.34 -14.12 -1.17
N GLN A 84 -1.37 -15.03 -1.30
CA GLN A 84 -1.39 -16.27 -0.51
C GLN A 84 -1.16 -16.02 0.98
N GLU A 85 -0.38 -14.99 1.34
CA GLU A 85 -0.09 -14.65 2.73
C GLU A 85 0.02 -13.12 2.93
N ILE A 86 -0.68 -12.59 3.93
CA ILE A 86 -0.60 -11.18 4.32
C ILE A 86 -0.08 -11.11 5.75
N VAL A 87 1.03 -10.40 5.96
CA VAL A 87 1.64 -10.18 7.28
C VAL A 87 1.67 -8.69 7.58
N MET A 88 1.23 -8.29 8.77
CA MET A 88 1.23 -6.90 9.20
C MET A 88 2.03 -6.72 10.48
N PHE A 89 3.05 -5.87 10.42
CA PHE A 89 3.84 -5.42 11.57
C PHE A 89 3.39 -4.03 11.98
N THR A 90 2.88 -3.90 13.20
CA THR A 90 2.56 -2.60 13.80
C THR A 90 3.43 -2.39 15.04
N ALA A 91 3.86 -1.15 15.27
CA ALA A 91 4.51 -0.77 16.51
C ALA A 91 3.43 -0.34 17.50
N GLY A 92 3.29 -1.08 18.60
CA GLY A 92 2.35 -0.74 19.66
C GLY A 92 2.85 0.46 20.46
N VAL A 93 2.35 1.66 20.17
CA VAL A 93 2.27 2.71 21.18
C VAL A 93 0.80 2.77 21.59
N LYS A 94 0.49 2.40 22.84
CA LYS A 94 -0.84 2.62 23.42
C LYS A 94 -1.18 4.11 23.33
N ARG A 95 -2.00 4.50 22.36
CA ARG A 95 -2.89 5.65 22.50
C ARG A 95 -4.28 5.09 22.64
N SER A 96 -4.73 5.05 23.88
CA SER A 96 -6.13 4.88 24.26
C SER A 96 -6.98 5.85 23.43
N TYR A 97 -7.88 5.31 22.61
CA TYR A 97 -9.00 6.06 22.07
C TYR A 97 -9.96 6.31 23.24
N HIS A 98 -10.03 7.56 23.70
CA HIS A 98 -11.16 8.12 24.42
C HIS A 98 -11.92 9.01 23.45
#